data_AF-G5KGY8-F1
#
_entry.id   AF-G5KGY8-F1
#
_cell.length_a   1.000
_cell.length_b   1.000
_cell.length_c   1.000
_cell.angle_alpha   90.00
_cell.angle_beta   90.00
_cell.angle_gamma   90.00
#
_symmetry.space_group_name_H-M   'P 1'
#
loop_
_entity.id
_entity.type
_entity.pdbx_description
1 polymer ?
#
loop_
_entity_poly.entity_id
_entity_poly.type
_entity_poly.pdbx_seq_one_letter_code
_entity_poly.pdbx_strand_id
1 'polypeptide(L)'
;MTFSIDGGMVWFNFYITNLLAFRFQDKIFSFKMETFILLNIAMIIYGIIWTDNMDSLMMIFLVPILNFSMLYFWRKEAESDRQKQLLLEKNESINLLLAENERN
;
A
#
# COMPACT_ATOMS: atom_id res chain seq x y z
N MET A 1 3.74 -32.93 14.26
CA MET A 1 3.09 -31.65 13.93
C MET A 1 3.89 -31.03 12.81
N THR A 2 3.42 -31.14 11.57
CA THR A 2 4.09 -30.54 10.41
C THR A 2 3.71 -29.07 10.39
N PHE A 3 4.68 -28.17 10.58
CA PHE A 3 4.50 -26.74 10.34
C PHE A 3 4.37 -26.55 8.83
N SER A 4 3.17 -26.71 8.29
CA SER A 4 2.86 -26.46 6.90
C SER A 4 2.19 -25.11 6.79
N ILE A 5 2.72 -24.25 5.92
CA ILE A 5 2.10 -22.97 5.61
C ILE A 5 0.91 -23.26 4.70
N ASP A 6 -0.29 -22.98 5.20
CA ASP A 6 -1.50 -22.99 4.39
C ASP A 6 -1.54 -21.72 3.53
N GLY A 7 -1.94 -21.84 2.26
CA GLY A 7 -2.13 -20.71 1.35
C GLY A 7 -3.07 -19.65 1.92
N GLY A 8 -4.02 -20.05 2.77
CA GLY A 8 -4.88 -19.15 3.54
C GLY A 8 -4.12 -18.16 4.44
N MET A 9 -2.97 -18.55 5.00
CA MET A 9 -2.17 -17.68 5.87
C MET A 9 -1.48 -16.56 5.09
N VAL A 10 -1.18 -16.78 3.81
CA VAL A 10 -0.50 -15.78 2.95
C VAL A 10 -1.42 -14.57 2.70
N TRP A 11 -2.73 -14.76 2.71
CA TRP A 11 -3.73 -13.69 2.59
C TRP A 11 -3.69 -12.69 3.74
N PHE A 12 -3.06 -13.02 4.87
CA PHE A 12 -2.85 -12.06 5.95
C PHE A 12 -2.04 -10.83 5.49
N ASN A 13 -1.16 -10.99 4.48
CA ASN A 13 -0.48 -9.86 3.86
C ASN A 13 -1.45 -8.83 3.28
N PHE A 14 -2.63 -9.25 2.78
CA PHE A 14 -3.64 -8.35 2.27
C PHE A 14 -4.14 -7.35 3.31
N TYR A 15 -4.35 -7.81 4.54
CA TYR A 15 -4.77 -6.93 5.63
C TYR A 15 -3.70 -5.87 5.94
N ILE A 16 -2.43 -6.29 6.01
CA ILE A 16 -1.31 -5.38 6.31
C ILE A 16 -1.12 -4.36 5.17
N THR A 17 -1.22 -4.79 3.92
CA THR A 17 -1.16 -3.93 2.74
C THR A 17 -2.22 -2.84 2.78
N ASN A 18 -3.47 -3.20 3.07
CA ASN A 18 -4.58 -2.23 3.19
C ASN A 18 -4.31 -1.22 4.32
N LEU A 19 -3.80 -1.68 5.46
CA LEU A 19 -3.49 -0.81 6.58
C LEU A 19 -2.41 0.23 6.20
N LEU A 20 -1.39 -0.18 5.44
CA LEU A 20 -0.35 0.73 4.95
C LEU A 20 -0.88 1.71 3.90
N ALA A 21 -1.73 1.27 2.97
CA ALA A 21 -2.31 2.11 1.93
C ALA A 21 -3.21 3.21 2.51
N PHE A 22 -4.19 2.83 3.35
CA PHE A 22 -5.28 3.71 3.72
C PHE A 22 -5.06 4.43 5.05
N ARG A 23 -4.47 3.77 6.05
CA ARG A 23 -4.35 4.35 7.41
C ARG A 23 -3.09 5.18 7.58
N PHE A 24 -1.96 4.69 7.06
CA PHE A 24 -0.68 5.33 7.33
C PHE A 24 -0.31 6.41 6.32
N GLN A 25 -0.78 6.32 5.05
CA GLN A 25 -0.48 7.28 3.98
C GLN A 25 0.98 7.77 3.98
N ASP A 26 1.89 6.88 4.36
CA ASP A 26 3.26 7.26 4.74
C ASP A 26 4.10 7.51 3.48
N LYS A 27 5.26 8.19 3.60
CA LYS A 27 6.18 8.41 2.46
C LYS A 27 6.75 7.08 1.93
N ILE A 28 7.27 7.09 0.70
CA ILE A 28 7.83 5.88 0.05
C ILE A 28 9.00 5.31 0.86
N PHE A 29 9.79 6.16 1.51
CA PHE A 29 10.88 5.83 2.43
C PHE A 29 10.49 6.01 3.90
N SER A 30 9.37 5.42 4.32
CA SER A 30 9.03 5.33 5.75
C SER A 30 9.48 3.97 6.29
N PHE A 31 10.01 3.96 7.52
CA PHE A 31 10.44 2.73 8.23
C PHE A 31 9.40 1.60 8.19
N LYS A 32 8.11 1.95 8.19
CA LYS A 32 6.99 1.01 8.09
C LYS A 32 6.92 0.30 6.74
N MET A 33 7.20 1.00 5.63
CA MET A 33 7.25 0.41 4.28
C MET A 33 8.44 -0.52 4.14
N GLU A 34 9.62 -0.11 4.62
CA GLU A 34 10.82 -0.95 4.58
C GLU A 34 10.64 -2.21 5.41
N THR A 35 10.07 -2.08 6.61
CA THR A 35 9.72 -3.24 7.47
C THR A 35 8.72 -4.15 6.78
N PHE A 36 7.70 -3.61 6.11
CA PHE A 36 6.71 -4.40 5.37
C PHE A 36 7.31 -5.18 4.20
N ILE A 37 8.23 -4.56 3.45
CA ILE A 37 8.97 -5.21 2.37
C ILE A 37 9.86 -6.33 2.93
N LEU A 38 10.61 -6.05 3.99
CA LEU A 38 11.47 -7.05 4.65
C LEU A 38 10.66 -8.23 5.19
N LEU A 39 9.51 -7.97 5.81
CA LEU A 39 8.62 -9.01 6.32
C LEU A 39 8.06 -9.88 5.19
N ASN A 40 7.68 -9.28 4.06
CA ASN A 40 7.23 -10.01 2.87
C ASN A 40 8.33 -10.89 2.29
N ILE A 41 9.55 -10.37 2.17
CA ILE A 41 10.70 -11.14 1.69
C ILE A 41 11.01 -12.30 2.63
N ALA A 42 11.01 -12.07 3.95
CA ALA A 42 11.21 -13.11 4.94
C ALA A 42 10.13 -14.19 4.87
N MET A 43 8.87 -13.80 4.68
CA MET A 43 7.74 -14.73 4.50
C MET A 43 7.87 -15.56 3.22
N ILE A 44 8.32 -14.98 2.12
CA ILE A 44 8.57 -15.72 0.87
C ILE A 44 9.70 -16.73 1.06
N ILE A 45 10.82 -16.32 1.68
CA ILE A 45 11.96 -17.21 1.94
C ILE A 45 11.55 -18.36 2.86
N TYR A 46 10.84 -18.06 3.95
CA TYR A 46 10.31 -19.07 4.86
C TYR A 46 9.33 -20.01 4.15
N GLY A 47 8.47 -19.45 3.30
CA GLY A 47 7.53 -20.16 2.44
C GLY A 47 8.20 -21.21 1.56
N ILE A 48 9.27 -20.84 0.87
CA ILE A 48 10.03 -21.71 -0.03
C ILE A 48 10.73 -22.85 0.73
N ILE A 49 11.25 -22.59 1.92
CA ILE A 49 12.01 -23.58 2.70
C ILE A 49 11.10 -24.67 3.30
N TRP A 50 9.86 -24.30 3.67
CA TRP A 50 8.97 -25.16 4.46
C TRP A 50 7.77 -25.74 3.69
N THR A 51 7.62 -25.39 2.41
CA THR A 51 6.49 -25.84 1.59
C THR A 51 6.93 -26.82 0.53
N ASP A 52 6.47 -28.07 0.62
CA ASP A 52 6.65 -29.10 -0.42
C ASP A 52 5.52 -29.10 -1.48
N ASN A 53 4.45 -28.35 -1.25
CA ASN A 53 3.28 -28.30 -2.14
C ASN A 53 3.42 -27.20 -3.20
N MET A 54 3.38 -27.58 -4.48
CA MET A 54 3.47 -26.64 -5.61
C MET A 54 2.39 -25.55 -5.59
N ASP A 55 1.16 -25.88 -5.21
CA ASP A 55 0.05 -24.92 -5.14
C ASP A 55 0.30 -23.82 -4.10
N SER A 56 0.79 -24.19 -2.91
CA SER A 56 1.16 -23.26 -1.86
C SER A 56 2.34 -22.39 -2.28
N LEU A 57 3.33 -22.96 -2.99
CA LEU A 57 4.47 -22.21 -3.51
C LEU A 57 4.01 -21.13 -4.50
N MET A 58 3.10 -21.46 -5.42
CA MET A 58 2.52 -20.48 -6.35
C MET A 58 1.80 -19.34 -5.62
N MET A 59 1.00 -19.66 -4.60
CA MET A 59 0.31 -18.63 -3.81
C MET A 59 1.27 -17.73 -3.03
N ILE A 60 2.36 -18.26 -2.49
CA ILE A 60 3.40 -17.50 -1.78
C ILE A 60 4.03 -16.44 -2.69
N PHE A 61 4.15 -16.68 -4.00
CA PHE A 61 4.64 -15.66 -4.94
C PHE A 61 3.53 -14.74 -5.47
N LEU A 62 2.37 -15.30 -5.84
CA LEU A 62 1.28 -14.53 -6.45
C LEU A 62 0.69 -13.50 -5.49
N VAL A 63 0.43 -13.88 -4.24
CA VAL A 63 -0.27 -13.02 -3.28
C VAL A 63 0.54 -11.77 -2.94
N PRO A 64 1.86 -11.83 -2.65
CA PRO A 64 2.68 -10.64 -2.46
C PRO A 64 2.75 -9.73 -3.69
N ILE A 65 2.88 -10.28 -4.90
CA ILE A 65 2.94 -9.50 -6.14
C ILE A 65 1.64 -8.72 -6.35
N LEU A 66 0.49 -9.39 -6.17
CA LEU A 66 -0.83 -8.74 -6.28
C LEU A 66 -1.00 -7.66 -5.20
N ASN A 67 -0.57 -7.94 -3.97
CA ASN A 67 -0.59 -6.97 -2.88
C ASN A 67 0.27 -5.74 -3.15
N PHE A 68 1.48 -5.94 -3.66
CA PHE A 68 2.37 -4.84 -4.02
C PHE A 68 1.78 -3.98 -5.13
N SER A 69 1.16 -4.61 -6.12
CA SER A 69 0.49 -3.93 -7.22
C SER A 69 -0.68 -3.09 -6.70
N MET A 70 -1.55 -3.66 -5.85
CA MET A 70 -2.67 -2.93 -5.25
C MET A 70 -2.20 -1.76 -4.38
N LEU A 71 -1.16 -1.97 -3.57
CA LEU A 71 -0.55 -0.91 -2.76
C LEU A 71 -0.09 0.26 -3.63
N TYR A 72 0.54 -0.03 -4.76
CA TYR A 72 0.99 1.00 -5.70
C TYR A 72 -0.18 1.78 -6.29
N PHE A 73 -1.23 1.10 -6.76
CA PHE A 73 -2.42 1.74 -7.32
C PHE A 73 -3.15 2.61 -6.30
N TRP A 74 -3.42 2.09 -5.10
CA TRP A 74 -4.10 2.85 -4.05
C TRP A 74 -3.31 4.08 -3.60
N ARG A 75 -1.97 4.00 -3.56
CA ARG A 75 -1.14 5.16 -3.24
C ARG A 75 -1.19 6.21 -4.34
N LYS A 76 -1.14 5.79 -5.61
CA LYS A 76 -1.24 6.72 -6.74
C LYS A 76 -2.59 7.45 -6.75
N GLU A 77 -3.66 6.75 -6.43
CA GLU A 77 -5.00 7.33 -6.32
C GLU A 77 -5.08 8.33 -5.15
N ALA A 78 -4.59 7.95 -3.97
CA ALA A 78 -4.55 8.83 -2.81
C ALA A 78 -3.71 10.10 -3.06
N GLU A 79 -2.59 9.99 -3.77
CA GLU A 79 -1.77 11.15 -4.14
C GLU A 79 -2.48 12.05 -5.14
N SER A 80 -3.16 11.46 -6.14
CA SER A 80 -3.96 12.22 -7.11
C SER A 80 -5.07 13.03 -6.43
N ASP A 81 -5.78 12.42 -5.49
CA ASP A 81 -6.87 13.09 -4.78
C ASP A 81 -6.36 14.19 -3.84
N ARG A 82 -5.21 13.98 -3.19
CA ARG A 82 -4.56 15.02 -2.40
C ARG A 82 -4.14 16.23 -3.26
N GLN A 83 -3.63 15.98 -4.47
CA GLN A 83 -3.30 17.05 -5.40
C GLN A 83 -4.55 17.82 -5.86
N LYS A 84 -5.65 17.12 -6.15
CA LYS A 84 -6.93 17.77 -6.51
C LYS A 84 -7.45 18.65 -5.37
N GLN A 85 -7.40 18.18 -4.12
CA GLN A 85 -7.82 18.97 -2.96
C GLN A 85 -6.98 20.23 -2.80
N LEU A 86 -5.65 20.12 -2.91
CA LEU A 86 -4.75 21.28 -2.85
C LEU A 86 -5.06 22.29 -3.96
N LEU A 87 -5.39 21.83 -5.17
CA LEU A 87 -5.79 22.73 -6.27
C LEU A 87 -7.12 23.43 -5.99
N LEU A 88 -8.09 22.72 -5.39
CA LEU A 88 -9.36 23.31 -5.00
C LEU A 88 -9.18 24.41 -3.93
N GLU A 89 -8.41 24.13 -2.87
CA GLU A 89 -8.09 25.12 -1.84
C GLU A 89 -7.37 26.34 -2.41
N LYS A 90 -6.44 26.13 -3.34
CA LYS A 90 -5.74 27.24 -4.03
C LYS A 90 -6.69 28.07 -4.87
N ASN A 91 -7.58 27.43 -5.64
CA ASN A 91 -8.57 28.14 -6.45
C ASN A 91 -9.53 28.95 -5.57
N GLU A 92 -9.98 28.41 -4.44
CA GLU A 92 -10.81 29.14 -3.48
C GLU A 92 -10.06 30.37 -2.93
N SER A 93 -8.79 30.20 -2.53
CA SER A 93 -7.97 31.31 -2.03
C SER A 93 -7.76 32.42 -3.08
N ILE A 94 -7.58 32.06 -4.36
CA ILE A 94 -7.43 33.03 -5.45
C ILE A 94 -8.73 33.79 -5.66
N ASN A 95 -9.88 33.10 -5.67
CA ASN A 95 -11.17 33.75 -5.85
C ASN A 95 -11.48 34.73 -4.71
N LEU A 96 -11.12 34.41 -3.47
CA LEU A 96 -11.25 35.32 -2.34
C LEU A 96 -10.36 36.57 -2.50
N LEU A 97 -9.09 36.39 -2.89
CA LEU A 97 -8.17 37.50 -3.13
C LEU A 97 -8.60 38.39 -4.32
N LEU A 98 -9.18 37.79 -5.35
CA LEU A 98 -9.74 38.53 -6.49
C LEU A 98 -10.96 39.36 -6.07
N ALA A 99 -11.87 38.78 -5.28
CA ALA A 99 -13.03 39.49 -4.77
C ALA A 99 -12.66 40.66 -3.83
N GLU A 100 -11.58 40.51 -3.04
CA GLU A 100 -11.03 41.62 -2.25
C GLU A 100 -10.42 42.72 -3.13
N ASN A 101 -9.69 42.36 -4.20
CA ASN A 101 -9.14 43.32 -5.15
C ASN A 101 -10.23 44.06 -5.95
N GLU A 102 -11.32 43.40 -6.32
CA GLU A 102 -12.43 44.07 -7.05
C GLU A 102 -13.21 45.05 -6.16
N ARG A 103 -13.15 44.86 -4.83
CA ARG A 103 -13.84 45.71 -3.85
C ARG A 103 -13.03 46.94 -3.45
N ASN A 104 -11.72 46.97 -3.72
CA ASN A 104 -10.77 48.00 -3.32
C ASN A 104 -10.37 48.89 -4.50
#